data_AF-A0AAJ7RCH9-F1
#
_entry.id   AF-A0AAJ7RCH9-F1
#
_cell.length_a   1.000
_cell.length_b   1.000
_cell.length_c   1.000
_cell.angle_alpha   90.00
_cell.angle_beta   90.00
_cell.angle_gamma   90.00
#
_symmetry.space_group_name_H-M   'P 1'
#
loop_
_entity.id
_entity.type
_entity.pdbx_description
1 polymer ?
#
loop_
_entity_poly.entity_id
_entity_poly.type
_entity_poly.pdbx_seq_one_letter_code
_entity_poly.pdbx_strand_id
1 'polypeptide(L)'
;MDQLILFCKNYQTIMIINLLGIFFLALITFQARVLYLIFFANGKMPKKGSRIHPAKTLIILGSGGHTAEMLRIVSQIDLKNYSPRIYVQARTDQISGDKVKELELDNKDYRIVQIYRSREVRQSYITAIWTTTVAILDSIPVLWKEKPDLILCNGPGTCIPLCMVAFFLKIFFICRTKIVFIESFCRVKTFSLTGKILYYIADFIIVQWPYLKNMFSAPVTTSSIPWEALTNDIKENSPSEIKVHLISILVKLKYSYENSKKLTIEWVENSLLRIEACLDRTWEMLNSGYWKNVPIQYRYCYSYCTILKSILLEIQYESRSEKSADKQKILEEIIKQVDKGILLGAPPPCSPNLLTSMASKLNNLLPEETLKTENYKTTLINNEEISKILLPGFAPVTLYNEPSMETFYREIFMPKIPAVLEGCMKHWKALELWQNPDYLIRIAGIRTVPIEIGSRYTEEDWTQHLISFSDFIRSHICGKSDKVGYLAQHQLFEQIPELKDDFAIPDYCNFSDTEDEASIPDINVWFGPNGTVSPLHYDPKNNLLCQVFGYKRIILYSPEDSLNLYPYDTRLLSNTAQVDPMNPEFEKWPNFKKAKGSLCYLGPGEMLFIPPGWWHHVVGLTPSFSISFWWN
;
A
#
# COMPACT_ATOMS: atom_id res chain seq x y z
N MET A 1 -18.81 -54.88 -44.24
CA MET A 1 -18.05 -53.62 -44.36
C MET A 1 -18.22 -52.76 -43.11
N ASP A 2 -19.43 -52.67 -42.55
CA ASP A 2 -19.74 -51.84 -41.37
C ASP A 2 -19.05 -52.25 -40.06
N GLN A 3 -18.86 -53.55 -39.82
CA GLN A 3 -18.11 -54.01 -38.63
C GLN A 3 -16.62 -53.60 -38.66
N LEU A 4 -16.03 -53.50 -39.86
CA LEU A 4 -14.64 -53.06 -40.02
C LEU A 4 -14.51 -51.55 -39.73
N ILE A 5 -15.48 -50.75 -40.18
CA ILE A 5 -15.54 -49.30 -39.95
C ILE A 5 -15.72 -49.00 -38.45
N LEU A 6 -16.56 -49.76 -37.75
CA LEU A 6 -16.77 -49.62 -36.31
C LEU A 6 -15.51 -49.99 -35.50
N PHE A 7 -14.81 -51.05 -35.92
CA PHE A 7 -13.53 -51.43 -35.32
C PHE A 7 -12.46 -50.34 -35.52
N CYS A 8 -12.33 -49.79 -36.72
CA CYS A 8 -11.39 -48.69 -37.00
C CYS A 8 -11.71 -47.42 -36.19
N LYS A 9 -12.99 -47.06 -36.02
CA LYS A 9 -13.42 -45.91 -35.19
C LYS A 9 -13.12 -46.12 -33.69
N ASN A 10 -13.35 -47.33 -33.18
CA ASN A 10 -13.02 -47.66 -31.78
C ASN A 10 -11.50 -47.66 -31.55
N TYR A 11 -10.72 -48.20 -32.50
CA TYR A 11 -9.27 -48.19 -32.42
C TYR A 11 -8.69 -46.75 -32.48
N GLN A 12 -9.22 -45.88 -33.36
CA GLN A 12 -8.85 -44.46 -33.39
C GLN A 12 -9.19 -43.75 -32.07
N THR A 13 -10.38 -43.99 -31.50
CA THR A 13 -10.79 -43.39 -30.23
C THR A 13 -9.88 -43.82 -29.09
N ILE A 14 -9.55 -45.11 -28.98
CA ILE A 14 -8.61 -45.64 -27.97
C ILE A 14 -7.22 -45.05 -28.15
N MET A 15 -6.74 -44.92 -29.39
CA MET A 15 -5.45 -44.31 -29.69
C MET A 15 -5.40 -42.82 -29.29
N ILE A 16 -6.47 -42.06 -29.55
CA ILE A 16 -6.58 -40.65 -29.14
C ILE A 16 -6.59 -40.53 -27.61
N ILE A 17 -7.36 -41.36 -26.90
CA ILE A 17 -7.41 -41.36 -25.44
C ILE A 17 -6.03 -41.68 -24.84
N ASN A 18 -5.32 -42.67 -25.39
CA ASN A 18 -3.97 -43.01 -24.95
C ASN A 18 -2.97 -41.86 -25.22
N LEU A 19 -3.03 -41.22 -26.39
CA LEU A 19 -2.19 -40.07 -26.71
C LEU A 19 -2.46 -38.88 -25.78
N LEU A 20 -3.74 -38.60 -25.48
CA LEU A 20 -4.13 -37.58 -24.52
C LEU A 20 -3.64 -37.93 -23.11
N GLY A 21 -3.79 -39.19 -22.68
CA GLY A 21 -3.29 -39.67 -21.39
C GLY A 21 -1.78 -39.50 -21.24
N ILE A 22 -1.01 -39.86 -22.28
CA ILE A 22 0.44 -39.65 -22.33
C ILE A 22 0.79 -38.16 -22.29
N PHE A 23 0.06 -37.32 -23.03
CA PHE A 23 0.26 -35.88 -23.03
C PHE A 23 0.01 -35.25 -21.65
N PHE A 24 -1.10 -35.61 -20.97
CA PHE A 24 -1.39 -35.13 -19.63
C PHE A 24 -0.34 -35.59 -18.60
N LEU A 25 0.11 -36.84 -18.70
CA LEU A 25 1.18 -37.34 -17.83
C LEU A 25 2.50 -36.58 -18.08
N ALA A 26 2.84 -36.31 -19.34
CA ALA A 26 4.00 -35.50 -19.70
C ALA A 26 3.88 -34.06 -19.17
N LEU A 27 2.69 -33.46 -19.22
CA LEU A 27 2.43 -32.11 -18.71
C LEU A 27 2.55 -32.05 -17.18
N ILE A 28 1.97 -33.01 -16.46
CA ILE A 28 2.04 -33.10 -15.00
C ILE A 28 3.49 -33.31 -14.55
N THR A 29 4.22 -34.21 -15.20
CA THR A 29 5.65 -34.46 -14.88
C THR A 29 6.52 -33.23 -15.20
N PHE A 30 6.23 -32.52 -16.29
CA PHE A 30 6.87 -31.24 -16.62
C PHE A 30 6.62 -30.19 -15.54
N GLN A 31 5.36 -29.98 -15.13
CA GLN A 31 4.99 -29.02 -14.09
C GLN A 31 5.62 -29.38 -12.74
N ALA A 32 5.54 -30.64 -12.33
CA ALA A 32 6.16 -31.13 -11.11
C ALA A 32 7.68 -30.91 -11.12
N ARG A 33 8.34 -31.09 -12.29
CA ARG A 33 9.77 -30.85 -12.44
C ARG A 33 10.13 -29.37 -12.37
N VAL A 34 9.33 -28.49 -12.97
CA VAL A 34 9.50 -27.03 -12.87
C VAL A 34 9.41 -26.60 -11.40
N LEU A 35 8.35 -27.02 -10.70
CA LEU A 35 8.15 -26.72 -9.28
C LEU A 35 9.30 -27.27 -8.42
N TYR A 36 9.76 -28.49 -8.68
CA TYR A 36 10.92 -29.07 -7.99
C TYR A 36 12.19 -28.21 -8.17
N LEU A 37 12.47 -27.76 -9.40
CA LEU A 37 13.65 -26.96 -9.68
C LEU A 37 13.59 -25.59 -9.00
N ILE A 38 12.43 -24.93 -9.05
CA ILE A 38 12.24 -23.59 -8.45
C ILE A 38 12.31 -23.64 -6.93
N PHE A 39 11.59 -24.57 -6.30
CA PHE A 39 11.38 -24.55 -4.85
C PHE A 39 12.33 -25.44 -4.05
N PHE A 40 12.84 -26.54 -4.61
CA PHE A 40 13.56 -27.57 -3.84
C PHE A 40 15.01 -27.82 -4.26
N ALA A 41 15.37 -27.48 -5.50
CA ALA A 41 16.72 -27.71 -6.03
C ALA A 41 17.66 -26.49 -5.85
N ASN A 42 17.10 -25.29 -5.82
CA ASN A 42 17.85 -24.04 -5.63
C ASN A 42 18.36 -23.91 -4.18
N GLY A 43 19.57 -23.37 -3.98
CA GLY A 43 20.12 -23.08 -2.65
C GLY A 43 20.75 -24.25 -1.87
N LYS A 44 20.63 -25.52 -2.30
CA LYS A 44 21.35 -26.62 -1.64
C LYS A 44 22.85 -26.53 -1.93
N MET A 45 23.65 -26.21 -0.91
CA MET A 45 25.11 -26.33 -1.02
C MET A 45 25.47 -27.78 -1.34
N PRO A 46 26.24 -28.05 -2.41
CA PRO A 46 26.70 -29.39 -2.68
C PRO A 46 27.52 -29.90 -1.49
N LYS A 47 27.33 -31.17 -1.11
CA LYS A 47 28.22 -31.82 -0.13
C LYS A 47 29.66 -31.63 -0.60
N LYS A 48 30.58 -31.25 0.29
CA LYS A 48 32.01 -31.12 0.00
C LYS A 48 32.52 -32.46 -0.54
N GLY A 49 32.62 -32.55 -1.86
CA GLY A 49 33.31 -33.61 -2.58
C GLY A 49 34.32 -32.94 -3.49
N SER A 50 35.53 -33.50 -3.58
CA SER A 50 36.51 -33.04 -4.55
C SER A 50 35.95 -33.31 -5.95
N ARG A 51 35.65 -32.23 -6.69
CA ARG A 51 35.37 -32.36 -8.12
C ARG A 51 36.66 -32.88 -8.77
N ILE A 52 36.57 -34.00 -9.49
CA ILE A 52 37.73 -34.64 -10.13
C ILE A 52 38.18 -33.85 -11.36
N HIS A 53 37.28 -33.07 -11.98
CA HIS A 53 37.53 -32.29 -13.18
C HIS A 53 37.24 -30.79 -12.98
N PRO A 54 37.97 -29.90 -13.68
CA PRO A 54 37.66 -28.48 -13.75
C PRO A 54 36.22 -28.22 -14.22
N ALA A 55 35.62 -27.15 -13.69
CA ALA A 55 34.28 -26.69 -14.03
C ALA A 55 34.29 -25.92 -15.35
N LYS A 56 33.64 -26.46 -16.39
CA LYS A 56 33.43 -25.70 -17.63
C LYS A 56 32.52 -24.51 -17.33
N THR A 57 33.05 -23.30 -17.43
CA THR A 57 32.39 -22.09 -16.90
C THR A 57 32.06 -21.10 -18.00
N LEU A 58 30.78 -20.80 -18.15
CA LEU A 58 30.27 -19.77 -19.06
C LEU A 58 30.11 -18.46 -18.28
N ILE A 59 30.81 -17.41 -18.70
CA ILE A 59 30.88 -16.12 -18.04
C ILE A 59 30.19 -15.10 -18.94
N ILE A 60 29.11 -14.49 -18.46
CA ILE A 60 28.35 -13.52 -19.25
C ILE A 60 28.87 -12.11 -18.95
N LEU A 61 29.23 -11.40 -20.02
CA LEU A 61 29.72 -10.04 -19.96
C LEU A 61 28.59 -9.05 -20.28
N GLY A 62 28.54 -7.99 -19.49
CA GLY A 62 27.76 -6.79 -19.83
C GLY A 62 28.59 -5.81 -20.64
N SER A 63 28.11 -4.58 -20.73
CA SER A 63 28.87 -3.44 -21.26
C SER A 63 29.30 -2.50 -20.14
N GLY A 64 30.50 -1.90 -20.25
CA GLY A 64 30.98 -0.87 -19.33
C GLY A 64 31.23 -1.40 -17.91
N GLY A 65 30.51 -0.86 -16.93
CA GLY A 65 30.69 -1.17 -15.51
C GLY A 65 30.46 -2.64 -15.16
N HIS A 66 29.46 -3.29 -15.78
CA HIS A 66 29.21 -4.71 -15.56
C HIS A 66 30.36 -5.61 -16.04
N THR A 67 31.02 -5.26 -17.16
CA THR A 67 32.21 -5.97 -17.63
C THR A 67 33.34 -5.85 -16.60
N ALA A 68 33.59 -4.63 -16.11
CA ALA A 68 34.64 -4.38 -15.12
C ALA A 68 34.40 -5.16 -13.82
N GLU A 69 33.16 -5.18 -13.31
CA GLU A 69 32.77 -5.99 -12.15
C GLU A 69 33.05 -7.48 -12.38
N MET A 70 32.61 -8.02 -13.52
CA MET A 70 32.76 -9.45 -13.83
C MET A 70 34.23 -9.84 -13.98
N LEU A 71 35.03 -9.06 -14.72
CA LEU A 71 36.45 -9.36 -14.90
C LEU A 71 37.24 -9.28 -13.59
N ARG A 72 36.86 -8.36 -12.69
CA ARG A 72 37.44 -8.30 -11.33
C ARG A 72 37.12 -9.54 -10.49
N ILE A 73 35.94 -10.13 -10.67
CA ILE A 73 35.60 -11.40 -10.01
C ILE A 73 36.42 -12.53 -10.60
N VAL A 74 36.51 -12.60 -11.94
CA VAL A 74 37.24 -13.65 -12.64
C VAL A 74 38.74 -13.59 -12.37
N SER A 75 39.31 -12.41 -12.15
CA SER A 75 40.73 -12.29 -11.77
C SER A 75 41.03 -12.86 -10.37
N GLN A 76 40.02 -13.20 -9.57
CA GLN A 76 40.14 -13.71 -8.20
C GLN A 76 39.74 -15.19 -8.07
N ILE A 77 39.20 -15.81 -9.13
CA ILE A 77 38.87 -17.24 -9.11
C ILE A 77 40.07 -18.07 -9.57
N ASP A 78 40.19 -19.30 -9.06
CA ASP A 78 41.23 -20.23 -9.50
C ASP A 78 40.90 -20.75 -10.91
N LEU A 79 41.55 -20.16 -11.93
CA LEU A 79 41.32 -20.46 -13.34
C LEU A 79 41.52 -21.94 -13.70
N LYS A 80 42.32 -22.70 -12.92
CA LYS A 80 42.50 -24.15 -13.13
C LYS A 80 41.26 -24.94 -12.75
N ASN A 81 40.50 -24.48 -11.75
CA ASN A 81 39.27 -25.13 -11.30
C ASN A 81 38.05 -24.74 -12.14
N TYR A 82 38.15 -23.66 -12.93
CA TYR A 82 37.06 -23.15 -13.75
C TYR A 82 37.47 -23.10 -15.23
N SER A 83 37.76 -24.27 -15.82
CA SER A 83 38.27 -24.40 -17.19
C SER A 83 37.48 -25.44 -18.00
N PRO A 84 37.24 -25.25 -19.31
CA PRO A 84 37.51 -24.03 -20.08
C PRO A 84 36.55 -22.89 -19.73
N ARG A 85 36.98 -21.65 -19.98
CA ARG A 85 36.20 -20.43 -19.73
C ARG A 85 35.57 -19.93 -21.02
N ILE A 86 34.27 -19.75 -21.04
CA ILE A 86 33.53 -19.29 -22.23
C ILE A 86 32.93 -17.93 -21.91
N TYR A 87 33.53 -16.88 -22.45
CA TYR A 87 33.06 -15.53 -22.31
C TYR A 87 31.98 -15.25 -23.34
N VAL A 88 30.78 -14.93 -22.89
CA VAL A 88 29.68 -14.53 -23.77
C VAL A 88 29.52 -13.02 -23.73
N GLN A 89 29.58 -12.39 -24.88
CA GLN A 89 29.38 -10.95 -25.05
C GLN A 89 28.28 -10.65 -26.06
N ALA A 90 27.72 -9.44 -25.99
CA ALA A 90 26.81 -8.96 -27.03
C ALA A 90 27.60 -8.67 -28.32
N ARG A 91 27.01 -8.93 -29.50
CA ARG A 91 27.60 -8.58 -30.81
C ARG A 91 27.94 -7.09 -30.93
N THR A 92 27.18 -6.24 -30.24
CA THR A 92 27.35 -4.79 -30.21
C THR A 92 28.41 -4.31 -29.20
N ASP A 93 29.07 -5.21 -28.47
CA ASP A 93 30.02 -4.86 -27.41
C ASP A 93 31.39 -5.53 -27.62
N GLN A 94 32.16 -5.00 -28.57
CA GLN A 94 33.50 -5.51 -28.88
C GLN A 94 34.54 -5.15 -27.80
N ILE A 95 34.35 -4.02 -27.12
CA ILE A 95 35.26 -3.51 -26.08
C ILE A 95 35.40 -4.51 -24.93
N SER A 96 34.29 -5.14 -24.52
CA SER A 96 34.32 -6.17 -23.48
C SER A 96 35.19 -7.37 -23.86
N GLY A 97 35.21 -7.75 -25.14
CA GLY A 97 36.00 -8.87 -25.64
C GLY A 97 37.49 -8.57 -25.67
N ASP A 98 37.87 -7.33 -25.96
CA ASP A 98 39.29 -6.93 -25.93
C ASP A 98 39.84 -6.94 -24.51
N LYS A 99 39.03 -6.53 -23.52
CA LYS A 99 39.40 -6.65 -22.09
C LYS A 99 39.56 -8.10 -21.63
N VAL A 100 38.79 -9.04 -22.19
CA VAL A 100 38.97 -10.47 -21.91
C VAL A 100 40.30 -10.96 -22.45
N LYS A 101 40.66 -10.58 -23.68
CA LYS A 101 41.95 -10.98 -24.28
C LYS A 101 43.13 -10.46 -23.46
N GLU A 102 43.01 -9.25 -22.91
CA GLU A 102 44.01 -8.67 -22.01
C GLU A 102 44.10 -9.44 -20.68
N LEU A 103 42.96 -9.79 -20.06
CA LEU A 103 42.93 -10.58 -18.82
C LEU A 103 43.49 -12.00 -19.01
N GLU A 104 43.23 -12.60 -20.17
CA GLU A 104 43.57 -13.99 -20.49
C GLU A 104 44.84 -14.11 -21.35
N LEU A 105 45.70 -13.09 -21.39
CA LEU A 105 46.86 -13.02 -22.30
C LEU A 105 47.77 -14.25 -22.19
N ASP A 106 47.99 -14.73 -20.95
CA ASP A 106 48.85 -15.87 -20.63
C ASP A 106 48.12 -17.23 -20.63
N ASN A 107 46.81 -17.23 -20.84
CA ASN A 107 45.95 -18.40 -20.72
C ASN A 107 45.43 -18.85 -22.09
N LYS A 108 45.51 -20.16 -22.37
CA LYS A 108 45.04 -20.72 -23.65
C LYS A 108 43.67 -21.38 -23.58
N ASP A 109 43.13 -21.55 -22.39
CA ASP A 109 41.90 -22.34 -22.16
C ASP A 109 40.62 -21.49 -22.03
N TYR A 110 40.46 -20.53 -22.94
CA TYR A 110 39.27 -19.68 -23.01
C TYR A 110 38.74 -19.53 -24.45
N ARG A 111 37.46 -19.16 -24.56
CA ARG A 111 36.81 -18.81 -25.83
C ARG A 111 35.87 -17.64 -25.64
N ILE A 112 35.73 -16.82 -26.67
CA ILE A 112 34.75 -15.73 -26.70
C ILE A 112 33.64 -16.11 -27.69
N VAL A 113 32.39 -16.03 -27.25
CA VAL A 113 31.18 -16.29 -28.04
C VAL A 113 30.33 -15.02 -28.05
N GLN A 114 29.71 -14.74 -29.19
CA GLN A 114 28.87 -13.55 -29.36
C GLN A 114 27.41 -13.95 -29.51
N ILE A 115 26.52 -13.22 -28.83
CA ILE A 115 25.07 -13.37 -28.97
C ILE A 115 24.38 -12.02 -29.24
N TYR A 116 23.15 -12.07 -29.73
CA TYR A 116 22.30 -10.87 -29.79
C TYR A 116 22.03 -10.27 -28.41
N ARG A 117 21.91 -8.95 -28.36
CA ARG A 117 21.60 -8.21 -27.14
C ARG A 117 20.09 -8.23 -26.88
N SER A 118 19.69 -8.53 -25.65
CA SER A 118 18.27 -8.57 -25.27
C SER A 118 17.59 -7.20 -25.34
N ARG A 119 18.34 -6.13 -24.99
CA ARG A 119 17.85 -4.76 -25.00
C ARG A 119 18.98 -3.77 -25.28
N GLU A 120 18.75 -2.85 -26.20
CA GLU A 120 19.67 -1.74 -26.47
C GLU A 120 19.45 -0.55 -25.52
N VAL A 121 20.50 0.27 -25.38
CA VAL A 121 20.47 1.46 -24.52
C VAL A 121 19.39 2.42 -25.05
N ARG A 122 18.45 2.84 -24.19
CA ARG A 122 17.25 3.66 -24.50
C ARG A 122 16.10 2.96 -25.25
N GLN A 123 16.17 1.65 -25.49
CA GLN A 123 15.03 0.90 -26.04
C GLN A 123 13.88 0.81 -25.02
N SER A 124 12.63 0.92 -25.47
CA SER A 124 11.43 0.73 -24.63
C SER A 124 11.31 -0.72 -24.13
N TYR A 125 10.77 -0.91 -22.93
CA TYR A 125 10.54 -2.24 -22.34
C TYR A 125 9.63 -3.13 -23.20
N ILE A 126 8.64 -2.55 -23.88
CA ILE A 126 7.71 -3.30 -24.74
C ILE A 126 8.45 -3.87 -25.95
N THR A 127 9.18 -3.01 -26.67
CA THR A 127 9.98 -3.43 -27.82
C THR A 127 11.11 -4.38 -27.44
N ALA A 128 11.59 -4.33 -26.19
CA ALA A 128 12.65 -5.20 -25.70
C ALA A 128 12.21 -6.66 -25.59
N ILE A 129 10.90 -6.94 -25.51
CA ILE A 129 10.37 -8.31 -25.48
C ILE A 129 10.79 -9.04 -26.76
N TRP A 130 10.64 -8.40 -27.93
CA TRP A 130 10.95 -9.03 -29.21
C TRP A 130 12.44 -9.29 -29.39
N THR A 131 13.29 -8.31 -29.06
CA THR A 131 14.75 -8.47 -29.12
C THR A 131 15.26 -9.49 -28.10
N THR A 132 14.60 -9.61 -26.94
CA THR A 132 14.89 -10.66 -25.96
C THR A 132 14.52 -12.03 -26.52
N THR A 133 13.37 -12.21 -27.18
CA THR A 133 13.01 -13.48 -27.84
C THR A 133 14.02 -13.89 -28.89
N VAL A 134 14.48 -12.96 -29.73
CA VAL A 134 15.55 -13.24 -30.71
C VAL A 134 16.84 -13.68 -30.00
N ALA A 135 17.22 -13.00 -28.92
CA ALA A 135 18.41 -13.36 -28.15
C ALA A 135 18.29 -14.74 -27.46
N ILE A 136 17.09 -15.15 -27.04
CA ILE A 136 16.82 -16.51 -26.51
C ILE A 136 17.11 -17.55 -27.59
N LEU A 137 16.57 -17.36 -28.80
CA LEU A 137 16.78 -18.30 -29.91
C LEU A 137 18.26 -18.40 -30.30
N ASP A 138 18.98 -17.28 -30.34
CA ASP A 138 20.43 -17.23 -30.60
C ASP A 138 21.27 -17.89 -29.49
N SER A 139 20.74 -17.94 -28.25
CA SER A 139 21.40 -18.55 -27.10
C SER A 139 21.28 -20.08 -27.07
N ILE A 140 20.29 -20.67 -27.76
CA ILE A 140 20.07 -22.13 -27.79
C ILE A 140 21.28 -22.88 -28.37
N PRO A 141 21.79 -22.55 -29.57
CA PRO A 141 22.95 -23.24 -30.14
C PRO A 141 24.19 -23.14 -29.26
N VAL A 142 24.39 -21.99 -28.60
CA VAL A 142 25.55 -21.74 -27.73
C VAL A 142 25.53 -22.72 -26.55
N LEU A 143 24.41 -22.80 -25.82
CA LEU A 143 24.32 -23.69 -24.66
C LEU A 143 24.26 -25.16 -25.05
N TRP A 144 23.66 -25.49 -26.20
CA TRP A 144 23.62 -26.86 -26.71
C TRP A 144 25.01 -27.38 -27.08
N LYS A 145 25.84 -26.53 -27.69
CA LYS A 145 27.23 -26.84 -28.05
C LYS A 145 28.14 -26.87 -26.84
N GLU A 146 28.06 -25.85 -25.99
CA GLU A 146 29.03 -25.66 -24.93
C GLU A 146 28.71 -26.48 -23.67
N LYS A 147 27.44 -26.72 -23.35
CA LYS A 147 26.99 -27.49 -22.16
C LYS A 147 27.79 -27.15 -20.89
N PRO A 148 27.82 -25.87 -20.45
CA PRO A 148 28.63 -25.47 -19.31
C PRO A 148 28.16 -26.12 -18.01
N ASP A 149 29.10 -26.35 -17.09
CA ASP A 149 28.82 -26.78 -15.73
C ASP A 149 28.31 -25.63 -14.86
N LEU A 150 28.77 -24.42 -15.15
CA LEU A 150 28.51 -23.20 -14.38
C LEU A 150 28.26 -22.04 -15.34
N ILE A 151 27.21 -21.26 -15.09
CA ILE A 151 26.96 -19.94 -15.67
C ILE A 151 27.19 -18.92 -14.57
N LEU A 152 28.15 -18.03 -14.79
CA LEU A 152 28.43 -16.89 -13.94
C LEU A 152 27.95 -15.62 -14.65
N CYS A 153 27.06 -14.88 -14.00
CA CYS A 153 26.42 -13.73 -14.62
C CYS A 153 26.20 -12.60 -13.61
N ASN A 154 26.33 -11.35 -14.06
CA ASN A 154 25.91 -10.17 -13.28
C ASN A 154 24.73 -9.47 -13.95
N GLY A 155 24.43 -8.21 -13.64
CA GLY A 155 23.16 -7.56 -13.99
C GLY A 155 22.78 -7.24 -15.45
N PRO A 156 23.56 -7.43 -16.55
CA PRO A 156 23.10 -6.97 -17.87
C PRO A 156 21.92 -7.81 -18.41
N GLY A 157 21.08 -7.19 -19.24
CA GLY A 157 19.94 -7.87 -19.87
C GLY A 157 20.32 -9.09 -20.73
N THR A 158 21.58 -9.15 -21.19
CA THR A 158 22.17 -10.29 -21.93
C THR A 158 22.17 -11.59 -21.13
N CYS A 159 22.09 -11.53 -19.80
CA CYS A 159 22.06 -12.72 -18.94
C CYS A 159 20.74 -13.49 -19.02
N ILE A 160 19.63 -12.79 -19.27
CA ILE A 160 18.29 -13.37 -19.23
C ILE A 160 18.15 -14.50 -20.28
N PRO A 161 18.47 -14.31 -21.57
CA PRO A 161 18.40 -15.37 -22.58
C PRO A 161 19.14 -16.66 -22.21
N LEU A 162 20.41 -16.55 -21.83
CA LEU A 162 21.26 -17.71 -21.53
C LEU A 162 20.76 -18.44 -20.27
N CYS A 163 20.42 -17.71 -19.21
CA CYS A 163 19.92 -18.32 -17.98
C CYS A 163 18.57 -19.02 -18.20
N MET A 164 17.66 -18.44 -19.00
CA MET A 164 16.38 -19.06 -19.33
C MET A 164 16.55 -20.32 -20.18
N VAL A 165 17.41 -20.29 -21.19
CA VAL A 165 17.70 -21.49 -22.00
C VAL A 165 18.33 -22.57 -21.12
N ALA A 166 19.29 -22.23 -20.27
CA ALA A 166 19.90 -23.20 -19.35
C ALA A 166 18.86 -23.80 -18.38
N PHE A 167 17.96 -22.97 -17.83
CA PHE A 167 16.86 -23.43 -17.00
C PHE A 167 15.92 -24.36 -17.77
N PHE A 168 15.56 -24.01 -19.02
CA PHE A 168 14.73 -24.85 -19.88
C PHE A 168 15.37 -26.21 -20.14
N LEU A 169 16.66 -26.25 -20.47
CA LEU A 169 17.41 -27.49 -20.67
C LEU A 169 17.48 -28.35 -19.38
N LYS A 170 17.49 -27.74 -18.19
CA LYS A 170 17.39 -28.49 -16.91
C LYS A 170 16.04 -29.17 -16.74
N ILE A 171 14.95 -28.54 -17.17
CA ILE A 171 13.59 -29.11 -17.05
C ILE A 171 13.53 -30.44 -17.81
N PHE A 172 14.12 -30.48 -19.01
CA PHE A 172 14.20 -31.68 -19.85
C PHE A 172 15.35 -32.64 -19.49
N PHE A 173 16.02 -32.45 -18.36
CA PHE A 173 17.17 -33.27 -17.92
C PHE A 173 18.36 -33.28 -18.90
N ILE A 174 18.44 -32.31 -19.81
CA ILE A 174 19.46 -32.23 -20.86
C ILE A 174 20.80 -31.73 -20.27
N CYS A 175 20.74 -30.83 -19.28
CA CYS A 175 21.94 -30.32 -18.60
C CYS A 175 21.74 -30.21 -17.07
N ARG A 176 22.86 -30.06 -16.36
CA ARG A 176 22.92 -29.83 -14.90
C ARG A 176 23.64 -28.52 -14.55
N THR A 177 23.68 -27.59 -15.49
CA THR A 177 24.40 -26.31 -15.40
C THR A 177 23.99 -25.52 -14.16
N LYS A 178 24.91 -25.14 -13.29
CA LYS A 178 24.60 -24.25 -12.16
C LYS A 178 24.58 -22.80 -12.60
N ILE A 179 23.59 -22.03 -12.19
CA ILE A 179 23.43 -20.61 -12.50
C ILE A 179 23.75 -19.82 -11.23
N VAL A 180 24.81 -19.02 -11.27
CA VAL A 180 25.20 -18.12 -10.20
C VAL A 180 25.00 -16.70 -10.71
N PHE A 181 24.03 -16.00 -10.11
CA PHE A 181 23.78 -14.59 -10.37
C PHE A 181 24.43 -13.73 -9.29
N ILE A 182 25.20 -12.73 -9.71
CA ILE A 182 25.84 -11.77 -8.83
C ILE A 182 25.21 -10.41 -9.09
N GLU A 183 24.50 -9.87 -8.11
CA GLU A 183 23.91 -8.54 -8.24
C GLU A 183 25.01 -7.47 -8.33
N SER A 184 24.75 -6.37 -9.02
CA SER A 184 25.73 -5.29 -9.20
C SER A 184 26.00 -4.56 -7.89
N PHE A 185 27.25 -4.11 -7.71
CA PHE A 185 27.66 -3.37 -6.53
C PHE A 185 26.86 -2.06 -6.35
N CYS A 186 26.42 -1.46 -7.45
CA CYS A 186 25.61 -0.24 -7.44
C CYS A 186 24.18 -0.43 -6.88
N ARG A 187 23.73 -1.68 -6.66
CA ARG A 187 22.38 -1.98 -6.16
C ARG A 187 22.39 -2.13 -4.64
N VAL A 188 22.21 -1.01 -3.94
CA VAL A 188 22.30 -0.97 -2.47
C VAL A 188 20.97 -1.32 -1.78
N LYS A 189 19.85 -0.81 -2.32
CA LYS A 189 18.52 -0.87 -1.67
C LYS A 189 17.55 -1.85 -2.31
N THR A 190 17.62 -2.02 -3.63
CA THR A 190 16.67 -2.83 -4.40
C THR A 190 17.37 -3.66 -5.46
N PHE A 191 16.83 -4.86 -5.74
CA PHE A 191 17.30 -5.70 -6.85
C PHE A 191 17.10 -5.03 -8.21
N SER A 192 18.04 -5.31 -9.12
CA SER A 192 17.88 -4.96 -10.54
C SER A 192 16.71 -5.74 -11.16
N LEU A 193 16.17 -5.26 -12.28
CA LEU A 193 15.13 -6.00 -13.01
C LEU A 193 15.61 -7.40 -13.41
N THR A 194 16.87 -7.52 -13.87
CA THR A 194 17.53 -8.79 -14.13
C THR A 194 17.57 -9.67 -12.88
N GLY A 195 17.96 -9.11 -11.74
CA GLY A 195 17.99 -9.84 -10.46
C GLY A 195 16.61 -10.34 -10.01
N LYS A 196 15.56 -9.53 -10.18
CA LYS A 196 14.17 -9.95 -9.90
C LYS A 196 13.72 -11.12 -10.79
N ILE A 197 14.07 -11.12 -12.07
CA ILE A 197 13.74 -12.21 -13.01
C ILE A 197 14.55 -13.47 -12.67
N LEU A 198 15.87 -13.31 -12.48
CA LEU A 198 16.77 -14.43 -12.21
C LEU A 198 16.56 -15.03 -10.81
N TYR A 199 15.88 -14.33 -9.90
CA TYR A 199 15.58 -14.81 -8.56
C TYR A 199 14.95 -16.21 -8.54
N TYR A 200 14.08 -16.50 -9.50
CA TYR A 200 13.33 -17.75 -9.56
C TYR A 200 14.07 -18.89 -10.27
N ILE A 201 15.11 -18.58 -11.04
CA ILE A 201 15.79 -19.57 -11.91
C ILE A 201 17.28 -19.77 -11.59
N ALA A 202 17.92 -18.82 -10.91
CA ALA A 202 19.30 -18.95 -10.47
C ALA A 202 19.41 -19.95 -9.31
N ASP A 203 20.44 -20.79 -9.32
CA ASP A 203 20.70 -21.72 -8.22
C ASP A 203 21.28 -20.99 -7.00
N PHE A 204 22.08 -19.94 -7.23
CA PHE A 204 22.67 -19.09 -6.21
C PHE A 204 22.58 -17.62 -6.63
N ILE A 205 22.25 -16.77 -5.66
CA ILE A 205 22.24 -15.31 -5.80
C ILE A 205 23.19 -14.75 -4.78
N ILE A 206 24.16 -13.97 -5.26
CA ILE A 206 25.15 -13.31 -4.44
C ILE A 206 24.84 -11.82 -4.46
N VAL A 207 24.63 -11.24 -3.28
CA VAL A 207 24.43 -9.82 -3.06
C VAL A 207 25.54 -9.30 -2.15
N GLN A 208 25.98 -8.07 -2.39
CA GLN A 208 27.03 -7.42 -1.58
C GLN A 208 26.45 -6.74 -0.34
N TRP A 209 25.16 -6.36 -0.41
CA TRP A 209 24.50 -5.57 0.61
C TRP A 209 23.57 -6.44 1.48
N PRO A 210 23.71 -6.42 2.82
CA PRO A 210 22.88 -7.21 3.73
C PRO A 210 21.37 -6.97 3.54
N TYR A 211 20.96 -5.75 3.23
CA TYR A 211 19.56 -5.38 2.98
C TYR A 211 18.91 -6.18 1.85
N LEU A 212 19.67 -6.56 0.82
CA LEU A 212 19.15 -7.35 -0.30
C LEU A 212 18.96 -8.83 0.05
N LYS A 213 19.65 -9.34 1.08
CA LYS A 213 19.57 -10.76 1.48
C LYS A 213 18.18 -11.15 1.96
N ASN A 214 17.49 -10.23 2.64
CA ASN A 214 16.25 -10.51 3.37
C ASN A 214 14.98 -10.06 2.61
N MET A 215 15.12 -9.37 1.47
CA MET A 215 14.01 -8.73 0.75
C MET A 215 12.92 -9.71 0.27
N PHE A 216 13.24 -11.00 0.12
CA PHE A 216 12.31 -12.03 -0.36
C PHE A 216 12.03 -13.15 0.66
N SER A 217 12.60 -13.09 1.86
CA SER A 217 12.45 -14.15 2.88
C SER A 217 12.14 -13.62 4.28
N ALA A 218 12.17 -12.30 4.50
CA ALA A 218 11.80 -11.71 5.76
C ALA A 218 10.31 -11.31 5.78
N PRO A 219 9.64 -11.45 6.94
CA PRO A 219 8.29 -10.96 7.17
C PRO A 219 8.13 -9.50 6.70
N VAL A 220 6.96 -9.15 6.18
CA VAL A 220 6.72 -7.87 5.48
C VAL A 220 6.85 -6.68 6.43
N THR A 221 6.53 -6.85 7.71
CA THR A 221 6.77 -5.79 8.69
C THR A 221 8.26 -5.62 8.97
N THR A 222 9.01 -6.70 9.23
CA THR A 222 10.43 -6.63 9.59
C THR A 222 11.34 -6.07 8.49
N SER A 223 11.03 -6.39 7.23
CA SER A 223 11.75 -5.86 6.07
C SER A 223 11.48 -4.36 5.82
N SER A 224 10.40 -3.83 6.40
CA SER A 224 10.02 -2.42 6.28
C SER A 224 10.65 -1.52 7.34
N ILE A 225 11.28 -2.09 8.37
CA ILE A 225 11.78 -1.32 9.53
C ILE A 225 13.14 -0.67 9.24
N PRO A 226 13.26 0.66 9.35
CA PRO A 226 14.54 1.34 9.37
C PRO A 226 15.16 1.22 10.77
N TRP A 227 15.78 0.08 11.05
CA TRP A 227 16.22 -0.32 12.40
C TRP A 227 17.07 0.73 13.14
N GLU A 228 17.95 1.43 12.44
CA GLU A 228 18.79 2.49 13.04
C GLU A 228 17.97 3.73 13.42
N ALA A 229 17.13 4.21 12.51
CA ALA A 229 16.22 5.32 12.74
C ALA A 229 15.28 5.03 13.92
N LEU A 230 14.64 3.85 13.93
CA LEU A 230 13.75 3.42 15.02
C LEU A 230 14.49 3.31 16.36
N THR A 231 15.76 2.89 16.34
CA THR A 231 16.59 2.81 17.56
C THR A 231 16.87 4.20 18.14
N ASN A 232 17.21 5.17 17.28
CA ASN A 232 17.45 6.54 17.71
C ASN A 232 16.16 7.19 18.23
N ASP A 233 15.07 7.02 17.49
CA ASP A 233 13.74 7.50 17.86
C ASP A 233 13.31 7.00 19.24
N ILE A 234 13.43 5.69 19.52
CA ILE A 234 13.08 5.13 20.84
C ILE A 234 14.00 5.67 21.94
N LYS A 235 15.31 5.82 21.67
CA LYS A 235 16.28 6.32 22.64
C LYS A 235 16.05 7.79 23.01
N GLU A 236 15.74 8.63 22.04
CA GLU A 236 15.61 10.08 22.25
C GLU A 236 14.21 10.46 22.71
N ASN A 237 13.18 9.83 22.18
CA ASN A 237 11.80 10.32 22.28
C ASN A 237 10.88 9.50 23.20
N SER A 238 11.39 8.47 23.90
CA SER A 238 10.58 7.67 24.84
C SER A 238 10.76 8.11 26.31
N PRO A 239 9.72 8.00 27.16
CA PRO A 239 9.85 8.13 28.62
C PRO A 239 10.78 7.07 29.21
N SER A 240 11.53 7.41 30.27
CA SER A 240 12.53 6.52 30.88
C SER A 240 11.96 5.17 31.33
N GLU A 241 10.76 5.16 31.91
CA GLU A 241 10.13 3.95 32.45
C GLU A 241 9.79 2.93 31.36
N ILE A 242 9.47 3.36 30.14
CA ILE A 242 9.12 2.47 29.03
C ILE A 242 10.35 2.17 28.14
N LYS A 243 11.24 3.16 27.98
CA LYS A 243 12.43 3.09 27.11
C LYS A 243 13.28 1.85 27.34
N VAL A 244 13.52 1.47 28.60
CA VAL A 244 14.34 0.30 28.95
C VAL A 244 13.74 -0.99 28.39
N HIS A 245 12.42 -1.12 28.44
CA HIS A 245 11.71 -2.28 27.91
C HIS A 245 11.79 -2.32 26.39
N LEU A 246 11.46 -1.21 25.71
CA LEU A 246 11.47 -1.15 24.24
C LEU A 246 12.85 -1.41 23.65
N ILE A 247 13.91 -0.78 24.20
CA ILE A 247 15.29 -0.98 23.73
C ILE A 247 15.71 -2.45 23.89
N SER A 248 15.37 -3.08 25.03
CA SER A 248 15.75 -4.48 25.28
C SER A 248 15.16 -5.44 24.24
N ILE A 249 13.93 -5.18 23.79
CA ILE A 249 13.24 -5.96 22.77
C ILE A 249 13.80 -5.63 21.38
N LEU A 250 13.93 -4.33 21.07
CA LEU A 250 14.41 -3.84 19.78
C LEU A 250 15.81 -4.37 19.43
N VAL A 251 16.75 -4.34 20.38
CA VAL A 251 18.12 -4.82 20.15
C VAL A 251 18.12 -6.30 19.76
N LYS A 252 17.29 -7.12 20.41
CA LYS A 252 17.21 -8.55 20.14
C LYS A 252 16.48 -8.85 18.83
N LEU A 253 15.42 -8.09 18.50
CA LEU A 253 14.76 -8.15 17.19
C LEU A 253 15.72 -7.78 16.06
N LYS A 254 16.43 -6.65 16.20
CA LYS A 254 17.44 -6.18 15.23
C LYS A 254 18.53 -7.24 15.03
N TYR A 255 19.10 -7.76 16.11
CA TYR A 255 20.11 -8.81 16.04
C TYR A 255 19.59 -10.08 15.34
N SER A 256 18.37 -10.51 15.67
CA SER A 256 17.71 -11.66 15.03
C SER A 256 17.54 -11.45 13.52
N TYR A 257 17.09 -10.27 13.10
CA TYR A 257 16.89 -9.89 11.71
C TYR A 257 18.21 -9.85 10.91
N GLU A 258 19.24 -9.18 11.45
CA GLU A 258 20.55 -9.04 10.79
C GLU A 258 21.29 -10.37 10.64
N ASN A 259 21.13 -11.27 11.61
CA ASN A 259 21.84 -12.55 11.66
C ASN A 259 20.98 -13.74 11.21
N SER A 260 19.74 -13.50 10.75
CA SER A 260 18.76 -14.55 10.38
C SER A 260 18.57 -15.60 11.49
N LYS A 261 18.66 -15.20 12.76
CA LYS A 261 18.57 -16.10 13.92
C LYS A 261 17.13 -16.21 14.38
N LYS A 262 16.56 -17.41 14.40
CA LYS A 262 15.21 -17.64 14.94
C LYS A 262 15.14 -17.29 16.43
N LEU A 263 14.07 -16.60 16.80
CA LEU A 263 13.74 -16.29 18.19
C LEU A 263 12.93 -17.44 18.79
N THR A 264 13.11 -17.70 20.09
CA THR A 264 12.32 -18.70 20.79
C THR A 264 10.90 -18.20 21.00
N ILE A 265 9.91 -19.11 20.89
CA ILE A 265 8.49 -18.79 21.07
C ILE A 265 8.26 -18.17 22.46
N GLU A 266 8.86 -18.74 23.50
CA GLU A 266 8.81 -18.22 24.87
C GLU A 266 9.32 -16.77 24.98
N TRP A 267 10.38 -16.42 24.24
CA TRP A 267 10.88 -15.04 24.27
C TRP A 267 9.92 -14.08 23.56
N VAL A 268 9.31 -14.51 22.46
CA VAL A 268 8.32 -13.71 21.72
C VAL A 268 7.10 -13.45 22.60
N GLU A 269 6.57 -14.48 23.26
CA GLU A 269 5.43 -14.36 24.18
C GLU A 269 5.72 -13.43 25.37
N ASN A 270 6.87 -13.60 26.02
CA ASN A 270 7.29 -12.71 27.09
C ASN A 270 7.50 -11.26 26.62
N SER A 271 7.98 -11.08 25.38
CA SER A 271 8.14 -9.74 24.79
C SER A 271 6.80 -9.10 24.45
N LEU A 272 5.83 -9.87 23.96
CA LEU A 272 4.45 -9.41 23.73
C LEU A 272 3.81 -8.92 25.03
N LEU A 273 3.91 -9.68 26.12
CA LEU A 273 3.40 -9.27 27.44
C LEU A 273 4.04 -7.95 27.93
N ARG A 274 5.35 -7.78 27.74
CA ARG A 274 6.05 -6.54 28.12
C ARG A 274 5.61 -5.35 27.27
N ILE A 275 5.40 -5.56 25.96
CA ILE A 275 4.87 -4.53 25.08
C ILE A 275 3.43 -4.17 25.45
N GLU A 276 2.60 -5.14 25.86
CA GLU A 276 1.24 -4.87 26.31
C GLU A 276 1.23 -3.97 27.54
N ALA A 277 2.06 -4.27 28.55
CA ALA A 277 2.19 -3.42 29.72
C ALA A 277 2.68 -1.99 29.36
N CYS A 278 3.54 -1.86 28.36
CA CYS A 278 3.96 -0.55 27.84
C CYS A 278 2.80 0.18 27.13
N LEU A 279 2.01 -0.55 26.34
CA LEU A 279 0.82 0.00 25.66
C LEU A 279 -0.21 0.48 26.68
N ASP A 280 -0.53 -0.32 27.70
CA ASP A 280 -1.46 0.04 28.76
C ASP A 280 -1.01 1.33 29.46
N ARG A 281 0.28 1.41 29.81
CA ARG A 281 0.83 2.61 30.43
C ARG A 281 0.75 3.83 29.51
N THR A 282 1.08 3.69 28.23
CA THR A 282 0.94 4.80 27.28
C THR A 282 -0.53 5.19 27.12
N TRP A 283 -1.45 4.23 27.03
CA TRP A 283 -2.88 4.46 26.87
C TRP A 283 -3.47 5.22 28.06
N GLU A 284 -3.11 4.86 29.30
CA GLU A 284 -3.50 5.62 30.49
C GLU A 284 -3.09 7.08 30.38
N MET A 285 -1.86 7.34 29.94
CA MET A 285 -1.34 8.70 29.80
C MET A 285 -2.08 9.48 28.70
N LEU A 286 -2.36 8.83 27.56
CA LEU A 286 -3.15 9.42 26.47
C LEU A 286 -4.58 9.81 26.93
N ASN A 287 -5.14 9.09 27.91
CA ASN A 287 -6.51 9.28 28.40
C ASN A 287 -6.61 9.97 29.78
N SER A 288 -5.50 10.45 30.33
CA SER A 288 -5.45 11.05 31.69
C SER A 288 -5.90 12.52 31.77
N GLY A 289 -6.22 13.15 30.63
CA GLY A 289 -6.65 14.55 30.57
C GLY A 289 -6.90 15.03 29.15
N TYR A 290 -6.83 16.35 28.93
CA TYR A 290 -7.03 16.94 27.61
C TYR A 290 -5.97 16.47 26.61
N TRP A 291 -6.39 15.99 25.44
CA TRP A 291 -5.50 15.50 24.38
C TRP A 291 -4.37 16.47 24.02
N LYS A 292 -4.66 17.77 23.95
CA LYS A 292 -3.66 18.82 23.66
C LYS A 292 -2.54 18.94 24.71
N ASN A 293 -2.78 18.45 25.93
CA ASN A 293 -1.81 18.49 27.03
C ASN A 293 -1.00 17.18 27.14
N VAL A 294 -1.35 16.15 26.36
CA VAL A 294 -0.66 14.87 26.37
C VAL A 294 0.76 15.08 25.84
N PRO A 295 1.82 14.72 26.63
CA PRO A 295 3.19 14.88 26.16
C PRO A 295 3.43 14.04 24.90
N ILE A 296 4.02 14.66 23.88
CA ILE A 296 4.23 14.03 22.57
C ILE A 296 5.06 12.74 22.68
N GLN A 297 5.93 12.65 23.68
CA GLN A 297 6.75 11.46 23.95
C GLN A 297 5.90 10.20 24.19
N TYR A 298 4.74 10.32 24.84
CA TYR A 298 3.83 9.17 25.04
C TYR A 298 3.12 8.77 23.73
N ARG A 299 2.84 9.72 22.84
CA ARG A 299 2.27 9.44 21.51
C ARG A 299 3.28 8.74 20.58
N TYR A 300 4.54 9.21 20.60
CA TYR A 300 5.64 8.50 19.93
C TYR A 300 5.81 7.09 20.50
N CYS A 301 5.81 6.97 21.83
CA CYS A 301 5.96 5.69 22.52
C CYS A 301 4.85 4.69 22.15
N TYR A 302 3.59 5.15 22.07
CA TYR A 302 2.46 4.33 21.61
C TYR A 302 2.71 3.76 20.20
N SER A 303 3.25 4.60 19.31
CA SER A 303 3.63 4.21 17.93
C SER A 303 4.76 3.17 17.93
N TYR A 304 5.79 3.36 18.75
CA TYR A 304 6.87 2.38 18.87
C TYR A 304 6.38 1.04 19.40
N CYS A 305 5.50 1.05 20.40
CA CYS A 305 4.93 -0.16 20.97
C CYS A 305 4.09 -0.92 19.94
N THR A 306 3.24 -0.23 19.18
CA THR A 306 2.42 -0.85 18.12
C THR A 306 3.28 -1.41 16.97
N ILE A 307 4.36 -0.73 16.58
CA ILE A 307 5.35 -1.25 15.61
C ILE A 307 5.99 -2.55 16.13
N LEU A 308 6.50 -2.54 17.37
CA LEU A 308 7.17 -3.70 17.96
C LEU A 308 6.19 -4.87 18.17
N LYS A 309 4.96 -4.58 18.60
CA LYS A 309 3.88 -5.59 18.73
C LYS A 309 3.57 -6.23 17.39
N SER A 310 3.44 -5.43 16.33
CA SER A 310 3.18 -5.91 14.97
C SER A 310 4.26 -6.89 14.48
N ILE A 311 5.53 -6.55 14.72
CA ILE A 311 6.68 -7.43 14.40
C ILE A 311 6.60 -8.74 15.20
N LEU A 312 6.34 -8.66 16.51
CA LEU A 312 6.28 -9.84 17.37
C LEU A 312 5.11 -10.76 17.02
N LEU A 313 3.95 -10.21 16.66
CA LEU A 313 2.79 -10.97 16.17
C LEU A 313 3.10 -11.68 14.85
N GLU A 314 3.80 -11.02 13.91
CA GLU A 314 4.20 -11.65 12.65
C GLU A 314 5.19 -12.80 12.89
N ILE A 315 6.19 -12.62 13.76
CA ILE A 315 7.14 -13.68 14.13
C ILE A 315 6.43 -14.85 14.84
N GLN A 316 5.51 -14.53 15.76
CA GLN A 316 4.73 -15.54 16.47
C GLN A 316 3.94 -16.40 15.47
N TYR A 317 3.37 -15.79 14.43
CA TYR A 317 2.63 -16.49 13.39
C TYR A 317 3.52 -17.42 12.56
N GLU A 318 4.65 -16.92 12.07
CA GLU A 318 5.61 -17.74 11.29
C GLU A 318 6.09 -18.97 12.07
N SER A 319 6.15 -18.86 13.40
CA SER A 319 6.56 -19.97 14.27
C SER A 319 5.46 -21.01 14.51
N ARG A 320 4.18 -20.70 14.22
CA ARG A 320 3.01 -21.50 14.65
C ARG A 320 2.14 -22.10 13.53
N SER A 321 2.30 -21.74 12.25
CA SER A 321 1.25 -22.02 11.24
C SER A 321 1.60 -22.99 10.10
N GLU A 322 0.73 -23.99 9.92
CA GLU A 322 0.54 -24.85 8.73
C GLU A 322 -0.83 -24.63 8.01
N LYS A 323 -1.72 -23.71 8.49
CA LYS A 323 -3.10 -23.54 7.96
C LYS A 323 -3.41 -22.12 7.45
N SER A 324 -4.22 -22.03 6.38
CA SER A 324 -4.52 -20.78 5.66
C SER A 324 -5.48 -19.82 6.39
N ALA A 325 -6.48 -20.33 7.12
CA ALA A 325 -7.49 -19.50 7.79
C ALA A 325 -6.92 -18.70 8.98
N ASP A 326 -5.95 -19.27 9.69
CA ASP A 326 -5.27 -18.60 10.81
C ASP A 326 -4.41 -17.42 10.35
N LYS A 327 -3.96 -17.44 9.09
CA LYS A 327 -3.15 -16.37 8.49
C LYS A 327 -3.89 -15.05 8.42
N GLN A 328 -5.15 -15.10 7.96
CA GLN A 328 -5.95 -13.91 7.73
C GLN A 328 -6.25 -13.19 9.04
N LYS A 329 -6.75 -13.93 10.03
CA LYS A 329 -7.10 -13.36 11.35
C LYS A 329 -5.91 -12.68 12.02
N ILE A 330 -4.71 -13.24 11.87
CA ILE A 330 -3.50 -12.64 12.43
C ILE A 330 -3.07 -11.41 11.64
N LEU A 331 -3.19 -11.42 10.31
CA LEU A 331 -2.90 -10.26 9.48
C LEU A 331 -3.85 -9.09 9.82
N GLU A 332 -5.13 -9.37 10.00
CA GLU A 332 -6.13 -8.39 10.49
C GLU A 332 -5.74 -7.82 11.86
N GLU A 333 -5.31 -8.68 12.80
CA GLU A 333 -4.85 -8.24 14.11
C GLU A 333 -3.59 -7.37 14.02
N ILE A 334 -2.61 -7.73 13.18
CA ILE A 334 -1.40 -6.93 12.94
C ILE A 334 -1.78 -5.55 12.40
N ILE A 335 -2.65 -5.49 11.38
CA ILE A 335 -3.05 -4.22 10.76
C ILE A 335 -3.84 -3.36 11.74
N LYS A 336 -4.71 -3.96 12.55
CA LYS A 336 -5.38 -3.27 13.65
C LYS A 336 -4.38 -2.65 14.64
N GLN A 337 -3.28 -3.33 14.97
CA GLN A 337 -2.24 -2.74 15.82
C GLN A 337 -1.53 -1.57 15.11
N VAL A 338 -1.21 -1.70 13.83
CA VAL A 338 -0.60 -0.62 13.04
C VAL A 338 -1.52 0.60 12.96
N ASP A 339 -2.81 0.41 12.67
CA ASP A 339 -3.79 1.50 12.60
C ASP A 339 -4.01 2.17 13.95
N LYS A 340 -4.02 1.43 15.06
CA LYS A 340 -4.01 2.04 16.39
C LYS A 340 -2.80 2.96 16.58
N GLY A 341 -1.63 2.56 16.08
CA GLY A 341 -0.43 3.42 16.07
C GLY A 341 -0.63 4.70 15.27
N ILE A 342 -1.33 4.65 14.13
CA ILE A 342 -1.65 5.83 13.31
C ILE A 342 -2.66 6.73 14.03
N LEU A 343 -3.72 6.15 14.58
CA LEU A 343 -4.85 6.87 15.18
C LEU A 343 -4.52 7.50 16.53
N LEU A 344 -3.83 6.77 17.41
CA LEU A 344 -3.59 7.17 18.80
C LEU A 344 -2.14 7.62 19.05
N GLY A 345 -1.24 7.33 18.12
CA GLY A 345 0.17 7.64 18.23
C GLY A 345 0.56 9.00 17.66
N ALA A 346 1.84 9.09 17.29
CA ALA A 346 2.44 10.18 16.55
C ALA A 346 3.50 9.59 15.61
N PRO A 347 3.62 10.10 14.36
CA PRO A 347 4.59 9.60 13.39
C PRO A 347 6.02 9.56 13.97
N PRO A 348 6.77 8.44 13.86
CA PRO A 348 8.17 8.40 14.27
C PRO A 348 8.99 9.52 13.61
N PRO A 349 9.72 10.36 14.37
CA PRO A 349 10.40 11.54 13.81
C PRO A 349 11.38 11.22 12.67
N CYS A 350 12.18 10.16 12.81
CA CYS A 350 13.12 9.76 11.76
C CYS A 350 12.46 9.01 10.61
N SER A 351 11.20 8.59 10.74
CA SER A 351 10.48 7.82 9.71
C SER A 351 8.96 8.05 9.77
N PRO A 352 8.47 9.25 9.38
CA PRO A 352 7.08 9.65 9.60
C PRO A 352 6.06 8.72 8.90
N ASN A 353 6.40 8.20 7.72
CA ASN A 353 5.52 7.36 6.91
C ASN A 353 5.62 5.87 7.23
N LEU A 354 6.30 5.47 8.32
CA LEU A 354 6.58 4.06 8.61
C LEU A 354 5.28 3.26 8.81
N LEU A 355 4.38 3.72 9.68
CA LEU A 355 3.14 3.02 9.99
C LEU A 355 2.20 2.94 8.77
N THR A 356 2.04 4.04 8.02
CA THR A 356 1.21 4.07 6.82
C THR A 356 1.78 3.16 5.72
N SER A 357 3.11 3.15 5.54
CA SER A 357 3.80 2.21 4.63
C SER A 357 3.63 0.76 5.06
N MET A 358 3.71 0.47 6.36
CA MET A 358 3.45 -0.88 6.90
C MET A 358 2.01 -1.31 6.62
N ALA A 359 1.01 -0.47 6.92
CA ALA A 359 -0.39 -0.76 6.68
C ALA A 359 -0.66 -1.03 5.19
N SER A 360 -0.14 -0.18 4.29
CA SER A 360 -0.25 -0.34 2.84
C SER A 360 0.31 -1.68 2.35
N LYS A 361 1.52 -2.03 2.77
CA LYS A 361 2.14 -3.31 2.40
C LYS A 361 1.38 -4.51 2.92
N LEU A 362 0.90 -4.45 4.16
CA LEU A 362 0.14 -5.53 4.77
C LEU A 362 -1.22 -5.71 4.09
N ASN A 363 -1.89 -4.62 3.71
CA ASN A 363 -3.15 -4.65 2.97
C ASN A 363 -2.99 -5.35 1.61
N ASN A 364 -1.88 -5.12 0.92
CA ASN A 364 -1.57 -5.76 -0.37
C ASN A 364 -1.26 -7.27 -0.29
N LEU A 365 -1.12 -7.85 0.92
CA LEU A 365 -0.90 -9.29 1.10
C LEU A 365 -2.20 -10.10 1.20
N LEU A 366 -3.34 -9.44 1.32
CA LEU A 366 -4.62 -10.13 1.43
C LEU A 366 -5.06 -10.69 0.07
N PRO A 367 -5.52 -11.95 0.01
CA PRO A 367 -6.07 -12.52 -1.22
C PRO A 367 -7.31 -11.74 -1.69
N GLU A 368 -7.42 -11.50 -3.01
CA GLU A 368 -8.62 -10.86 -3.60
C GLU A 368 -9.92 -11.64 -3.32
N GLU A 369 -9.84 -12.96 -3.14
CA GLU A 369 -10.99 -13.81 -2.81
C GLU A 369 -11.59 -13.49 -1.44
N THR A 370 -10.78 -12.99 -0.50
CA THR A 370 -11.24 -12.59 0.84
C THR A 370 -12.09 -11.31 0.81
N LEU A 371 -11.89 -10.48 -0.22
CA LEU A 371 -12.61 -9.21 -0.43
C LEU A 371 -13.88 -9.41 -1.29
N LYS A 372 -14.00 -10.55 -1.98
CA LYS A 372 -15.21 -10.95 -2.69
C LYS A 372 -16.17 -11.62 -1.71
N THR A 373 -17.08 -10.84 -1.15
CA THR A 373 -18.13 -11.40 -0.29
C THR A 373 -19.26 -12.04 -1.11
N GLU A 374 -19.74 -13.17 -0.61
CA GLU A 374 -20.93 -13.92 -1.00
C GLU A 374 -22.16 -13.01 -1.22
N ASN A 375 -22.87 -13.18 -2.34
CA ASN A 375 -24.31 -12.93 -2.56
C ASN A 375 -24.99 -11.65 -2.04
N TYR A 376 -24.28 -10.59 -1.65
CA TYR A 376 -24.88 -9.27 -1.52
C TYR A 376 -24.97 -8.68 -2.92
N LYS A 377 -26.20 -8.60 -3.46
CA LYS A 377 -26.47 -7.90 -4.73
C LYS A 377 -25.67 -6.61 -4.75
N THR A 378 -24.96 -6.37 -5.85
CA THR A 378 -24.34 -5.11 -6.26
C THR A 378 -25.37 -3.99 -6.13
N THR A 379 -25.53 -3.49 -4.92
CA THR A 379 -26.43 -2.39 -4.62
C THR A 379 -25.51 -1.19 -4.67
N LEU A 380 -25.42 -0.58 -5.86
CA LEU A 380 -24.90 0.78 -5.96
C LEU A 380 -25.55 1.59 -4.84
N ILE A 381 -24.76 2.42 -4.17
CA ILE A 381 -25.27 3.29 -3.11
C ILE A 381 -26.49 4.02 -3.68
N ASN A 382 -27.66 3.79 -3.07
CA ASN A 382 -28.93 4.26 -3.61
C ASN A 382 -28.92 5.80 -3.66
N ASN A 383 -28.75 6.34 -4.85
CA ASN A 383 -28.87 7.76 -5.15
C ASN A 383 -30.31 8.03 -5.56
N GLU A 384 -31.27 7.84 -4.65
CA GLU A 384 -32.62 8.36 -4.89
C GLU A 384 -32.50 9.87 -5.16
N GLU A 385 -33.00 10.32 -6.31
CA GLU A 385 -33.06 11.75 -6.60
C GLU A 385 -33.93 12.42 -5.53
N ILE A 386 -33.32 13.35 -4.79
CA ILE A 386 -34.04 14.08 -3.75
C ILE A 386 -34.62 15.35 -4.34
N SER A 387 -35.85 15.62 -3.95
CA SER A 387 -36.49 16.92 -4.16
C SER A 387 -35.65 18.04 -3.54
N LYS A 388 -35.03 18.87 -4.37
CA LYS A 388 -34.29 20.07 -3.97
C LYS A 388 -35.21 21.28 -3.71
N ILE A 389 -36.48 21.06 -3.36
CA ILE A 389 -37.42 22.14 -3.06
C ILE A 389 -36.98 22.84 -1.77
N LEU A 390 -36.81 24.16 -1.85
CA LEU A 390 -36.41 25.00 -0.72
C LEU A 390 -37.46 24.95 0.40
N LEU A 391 -37.01 24.71 1.62
CA LEU A 391 -37.89 24.77 2.79
C LEU A 391 -38.37 26.21 3.03
N PRO A 392 -39.62 26.42 3.49
CA PRO A 392 -40.13 27.75 3.79
C PRO A 392 -39.24 28.48 4.81
N GLY A 393 -39.02 29.79 4.59
CA GLY A 393 -38.27 30.65 5.52
C GLY A 393 -36.76 30.71 5.28
N PHE A 394 -36.22 29.97 4.31
CA PHE A 394 -34.81 30.01 3.93
C PHE A 394 -34.59 30.69 2.59
N ALA A 395 -33.49 31.43 2.45
CA ALA A 395 -33.01 31.92 1.16
C ALA A 395 -32.16 30.83 0.46
N PRO A 396 -32.15 30.74 -0.88
CA PRO A 396 -31.25 29.82 -1.57
C PRO A 396 -29.80 30.32 -1.48
N VAL A 397 -28.84 29.41 -1.29
CA VAL A 397 -27.41 29.72 -1.47
C VAL A 397 -27.12 29.91 -2.96
N THR A 398 -26.33 30.93 -3.30
CA THR A 398 -25.98 31.24 -4.69
C THR A 398 -25.15 30.12 -5.32
N LEU A 399 -25.51 29.74 -6.55
CA LEU A 399 -24.82 28.73 -7.36
C LEU A 399 -23.91 29.42 -8.40
N TYR A 400 -22.67 28.96 -8.49
CA TYR A 400 -21.71 29.35 -9.52
C TYR A 400 -21.28 28.11 -10.31
N ASN A 401 -21.35 28.18 -11.64
CA ASN A 401 -20.88 27.11 -12.52
C ASN A 401 -19.44 27.42 -12.97
N GLU A 402 -18.49 26.55 -12.60
CA GLU A 402 -17.07 26.64 -12.93
C GLU A 402 -16.50 28.08 -12.81
N PRO A 403 -16.67 28.77 -11.67
CA PRO A 403 -16.24 30.15 -11.54
C PRO A 403 -14.72 30.27 -11.71
N SER A 404 -14.28 31.30 -12.42
CA SER A 404 -12.85 31.61 -12.52
C SER A 404 -12.25 31.91 -11.14
N MET A 405 -10.94 31.76 -10.99
CA MET A 405 -10.23 32.15 -9.77
C MET A 405 -10.50 33.61 -9.38
N GLU A 406 -10.58 34.52 -10.36
CA GLU A 406 -10.90 35.94 -10.13
C GLU A 406 -12.33 36.11 -9.60
N THR A 407 -13.30 35.44 -10.23
CA THR A 407 -14.71 35.47 -9.81
C THR A 407 -14.85 34.94 -8.39
N PHE A 408 -14.25 33.78 -8.10
CA PHE A 408 -14.26 33.20 -6.77
C PHE A 408 -13.63 34.16 -5.74
N TYR A 409 -12.48 34.76 -6.05
CA TYR A 409 -11.83 35.69 -5.14
C TYR A 409 -12.70 36.93 -4.84
N ARG A 410 -13.17 37.62 -5.88
CA ARG A 410 -13.85 38.92 -5.75
C ARG A 410 -15.27 38.80 -5.21
N GLU A 411 -16.01 37.75 -5.59
CA GLU A 411 -17.44 37.66 -5.34
C GLU A 411 -17.79 36.68 -4.21
N ILE A 412 -16.88 35.78 -3.84
CA ILE A 412 -17.14 34.69 -2.88
C ILE A 412 -16.17 34.75 -1.69
N PHE A 413 -14.86 34.65 -1.95
CA PHE A 413 -13.83 34.51 -0.93
C PHE A 413 -13.60 35.81 -0.14
N MET A 414 -13.32 36.93 -0.82
CA MET A 414 -13.07 38.22 -0.15
C MET A 414 -14.30 38.77 0.58
N PRO A 415 -15.53 38.71 0.01
CA PRO A 415 -16.73 39.12 0.72
C PRO A 415 -17.16 38.17 1.83
N LYS A 416 -16.55 36.97 1.93
CA LYS A 416 -16.90 35.91 2.88
C LYS A 416 -18.37 35.49 2.79
N ILE A 417 -18.80 35.15 1.57
CA ILE A 417 -20.17 34.73 1.28
C ILE A 417 -20.18 33.24 0.90
N PRO A 418 -21.07 32.41 1.49
CA PRO A 418 -21.21 31.02 1.09
C PRO A 418 -21.70 30.88 -0.35
N ALA A 419 -21.16 29.90 -1.06
CA ALA A 419 -21.51 29.65 -2.45
C ALA A 419 -21.42 28.16 -2.77
N VAL A 420 -22.35 27.66 -3.58
CA VAL A 420 -22.24 26.34 -4.21
C VAL A 420 -21.49 26.50 -5.52
N LEU A 421 -20.44 25.69 -5.73
CA LEU A 421 -19.67 25.64 -6.96
C LEU A 421 -19.94 24.30 -7.66
N GLU A 422 -20.38 24.38 -8.91
CA GLU A 422 -20.67 23.22 -9.75
C GLU A 422 -19.61 23.06 -10.85
N GLY A 423 -19.36 21.82 -11.26
CA GLY A 423 -18.48 21.49 -12.38
C GLY A 423 -16.98 21.46 -12.05
N CYS A 424 -16.57 21.94 -10.88
CA CYS A 424 -15.16 22.00 -10.47
C CYS A 424 -14.53 20.63 -10.18
N MET A 425 -15.33 19.58 -9.94
CA MET A 425 -14.86 18.24 -9.54
C MET A 425 -14.89 17.19 -10.66
N LYS A 426 -15.24 17.55 -11.91
CA LYS A 426 -15.44 16.61 -13.04
C LYS A 426 -14.27 15.64 -13.27
N HIS A 427 -13.05 16.03 -12.89
CA HIS A 427 -11.82 15.26 -13.08
C HIS A 427 -11.50 14.28 -11.94
N TRP A 428 -12.29 14.26 -10.86
CA TRP A 428 -12.07 13.36 -9.72
C TRP A 428 -12.55 11.95 -10.05
N LYS A 429 -11.63 10.98 -9.98
CA LYS A 429 -11.96 9.55 -10.14
C LYS A 429 -12.89 9.07 -9.03
N ALA A 430 -12.80 9.68 -7.85
CA ALA A 430 -13.63 9.37 -6.68
C ALA A 430 -15.13 9.42 -7.00
N LEU A 431 -15.56 10.34 -7.89
CA LEU A 431 -16.96 10.47 -8.31
C LEU A 431 -17.50 9.18 -8.95
N GLU A 432 -16.66 8.42 -9.64
CA GLU A 432 -17.04 7.15 -10.27
C GLU A 432 -16.69 5.95 -9.39
N LEU A 433 -15.47 5.91 -8.85
CA LEU A 433 -14.92 4.73 -8.16
C LEU A 433 -15.57 4.48 -6.80
N TRP A 434 -15.86 5.54 -6.03
CA TRP A 434 -16.29 5.39 -4.63
C TRP A 434 -17.78 5.09 -4.49
N GLN A 435 -18.55 5.21 -5.57
CA GLN A 435 -19.93 4.71 -5.62
C GLN A 435 -20.00 3.19 -5.49
N ASN A 436 -18.90 2.49 -5.76
CA ASN A 436 -18.79 1.05 -5.60
C ASN A 436 -18.21 0.69 -4.21
N PRO A 437 -19.01 0.14 -3.28
CA PRO A 437 -18.52 -0.28 -1.97
C PRO A 437 -17.38 -1.29 -2.04
N ASP A 438 -17.35 -2.16 -3.06
CA ASP A 438 -16.28 -3.15 -3.23
C ASP A 438 -14.94 -2.50 -3.52
N TYR A 439 -14.92 -1.35 -4.20
CA TYR A 439 -13.71 -0.58 -4.41
C TYR A 439 -13.14 -0.10 -3.07
N LEU A 440 -13.98 0.54 -2.26
CA LEU A 440 -13.61 1.05 -0.94
C LEU A 440 -13.17 -0.07 0.01
N ILE A 441 -13.89 -1.20 0.03
CA ILE A 441 -13.54 -2.38 0.82
C ILE A 441 -12.22 -2.98 0.34
N ARG A 442 -11.95 -3.03 -0.96
CA ARG A 442 -10.68 -3.53 -1.48
C ARG A 442 -9.49 -2.66 -1.08
N ILE A 443 -9.64 -1.35 -1.14
CA ILE A 443 -8.55 -0.42 -0.80
C ILE A 443 -8.34 -0.32 0.71
N ALA A 444 -9.41 -0.29 1.50
CA ALA A 444 -9.35 0.12 2.89
C ALA A 444 -10.09 -0.81 3.87
N GLY A 445 -10.71 -1.91 3.43
CA GLY A 445 -11.72 -2.65 4.20
C GLY A 445 -11.27 -3.14 5.57
N ILE A 446 -10.05 -3.64 5.69
CA ILE A 446 -9.51 -4.12 6.97
C ILE A 446 -8.88 -3.02 7.83
N ARG A 447 -8.81 -1.78 7.32
CA ARG A 447 -8.29 -0.64 8.06
C ARG A 447 -9.24 -0.30 9.19
N THR A 448 -8.69 0.03 10.36
CA THR A 448 -9.49 0.42 11.52
C THR A 448 -9.82 1.91 11.42
N VAL A 449 -11.11 2.27 11.51
CA VAL A 449 -11.59 3.66 11.45
C VAL A 449 -12.38 4.03 12.70
N PRO A 450 -12.32 5.30 13.14
CA PRO A 450 -13.19 5.81 14.18
C PRO A 450 -14.58 6.11 13.59
N ILE A 451 -15.62 5.67 14.28
CA ILE A 451 -17.00 6.06 13.99
C ILE A 451 -17.66 6.62 15.24
N GLU A 452 -18.51 7.60 15.04
CA GLU A 452 -19.43 8.13 16.04
C GLU A 452 -20.73 7.32 15.98
N ILE A 453 -21.23 6.87 17.14
CA ILE A 453 -22.51 6.19 17.27
C ILE A 453 -23.37 7.01 18.21
N GLY A 454 -24.58 7.35 17.77
CA GLY A 454 -25.53 8.17 18.54
C GLY A 454 -26.31 9.10 17.63
N SER A 455 -27.24 9.85 18.21
CA SER A 455 -28.07 10.77 17.44
C SER A 455 -27.31 12.04 17.04
N ARG A 456 -26.62 12.69 17.99
CA ARG A 456 -25.79 13.90 17.82
C ARG A 456 -24.68 13.93 18.88
N TYR A 457 -23.56 14.57 18.59
CA TYR A 457 -22.46 14.74 19.58
C TYR A 457 -22.81 15.61 20.79
N THR A 458 -23.96 16.28 20.76
CA THR A 458 -24.50 17.08 21.87
C THR A 458 -25.30 16.25 22.87
N GLU A 459 -25.61 14.99 22.56
CA GLU A 459 -26.48 14.12 23.37
C GLU A 459 -25.66 13.13 24.23
N GLU A 460 -26.23 12.69 25.35
CA GLU A 460 -25.57 11.75 26.27
C GLU A 460 -25.38 10.34 25.69
N ASP A 461 -26.11 10.00 24.62
CA ASP A 461 -26.04 8.69 23.98
C ASP A 461 -24.91 8.55 22.95
N TRP A 462 -24.13 9.61 22.74
CA TRP A 462 -23.02 9.64 21.78
C TRP A 462 -21.76 8.95 22.31
N THR A 463 -21.20 8.05 21.51
CA THR A 463 -19.95 7.34 21.80
C THR A 463 -19.09 7.18 20.54
N GLN A 464 -17.78 7.00 20.73
CA GLN A 464 -16.87 6.66 19.64
C GLN A 464 -16.44 5.20 19.69
N HIS A 465 -16.41 4.55 18.53
CA HIS A 465 -16.01 3.16 18.37
C HIS A 465 -14.95 3.02 17.28
N LEU A 466 -14.01 2.10 17.48
CA LEU A 466 -13.05 1.68 16.47
C LEU A 466 -13.51 0.36 15.85
N ILE A 467 -13.86 0.38 14.56
CA ILE A 467 -14.29 -0.80 13.81
C ILE A 467 -13.49 -0.91 12.50
N SER A 468 -13.57 -2.07 11.83
CA SER A 468 -12.98 -2.17 10.48
C SER A 468 -13.82 -1.35 9.50
N PHE A 469 -13.17 -0.77 8.49
CA PHE A 469 -13.84 -0.01 7.45
C PHE A 469 -14.85 -0.84 6.66
N SER A 470 -14.58 -2.14 6.50
CA SER A 470 -15.47 -3.10 5.86
C SER A 470 -16.70 -3.39 6.71
N ASP A 471 -16.53 -3.52 8.04
CA ASP A 471 -17.66 -3.66 8.95
C ASP A 471 -18.50 -2.39 8.91
N PHE A 472 -17.88 -1.21 8.94
CA PHE A 472 -18.57 0.07 8.82
C PHE A 472 -19.46 0.15 7.56
N ILE A 473 -18.88 -0.14 6.40
CA ILE A 473 -19.61 -0.12 5.12
C ILE A 473 -20.75 -1.15 5.13
N ARG A 474 -20.49 -2.37 5.62
CA ARG A 474 -21.48 -3.45 5.62
C ARG A 474 -22.62 -3.21 6.60
N SER A 475 -22.34 -2.79 7.82
CA SER A 475 -23.34 -2.67 8.88
C SER A 475 -24.10 -1.34 8.84
N HIS A 476 -23.40 -0.22 8.60
CA HIS A 476 -24.00 1.11 8.70
C HIS A 476 -24.39 1.70 7.35
N ILE A 477 -23.67 1.41 6.25
CA ILE A 477 -23.92 2.03 4.94
C ILE A 477 -24.85 1.20 4.07
N CYS A 478 -24.50 -0.08 3.86
CA CYS A 478 -25.27 -0.99 3.01
C CYS A 478 -26.33 -1.77 3.80
N GLY A 479 -26.07 -2.02 5.08
CA GLY A 479 -26.94 -2.75 5.98
C GLY A 479 -27.99 -1.86 6.65
N LYS A 480 -28.83 -2.48 7.48
CA LYS A 480 -29.74 -1.79 8.40
C LYS A 480 -29.20 -1.95 9.82
N SER A 481 -28.55 -0.91 10.32
CA SER A 481 -28.15 -0.80 11.73
C SER A 481 -29.25 -0.06 12.51
N ASP A 482 -29.50 -0.47 13.75
CA ASP A 482 -30.45 0.21 14.65
C ASP A 482 -29.95 1.60 15.07
N LYS A 483 -28.63 1.82 15.04
CA LYS A 483 -27.98 3.10 15.34
C LYS A 483 -27.22 3.65 14.13
N VAL A 484 -27.29 4.97 13.96
CA VAL A 484 -26.51 5.70 12.95
C VAL A 484 -25.05 5.68 13.37
N GLY A 485 -24.19 5.16 12.49
CA GLY A 485 -22.73 5.21 12.62
C GLY A 485 -22.18 6.23 11.63
N TYR A 486 -21.40 7.20 12.10
CA TYR A 486 -20.88 8.28 11.27
C TYR A 486 -19.36 8.36 11.37
N LEU A 487 -18.65 8.12 10.26
CA LEU A 487 -17.23 8.42 10.14
C LEU A 487 -17.10 9.92 9.84
N ALA A 488 -17.03 10.71 10.91
CA ALA A 488 -17.03 12.16 10.87
C ALA A 488 -15.65 12.74 11.20
N GLN A 489 -15.31 13.85 10.56
CA GLN A 489 -14.15 14.68 10.87
C GLN A 489 -12.82 13.90 11.02
N HIS A 490 -12.61 12.89 10.16
CA HIS A 490 -11.42 12.04 10.22
C HIS A 490 -10.46 12.33 9.06
N GLN A 491 -9.16 12.45 9.36
CA GLN A 491 -8.08 12.59 8.37
C GLN A 491 -7.76 11.24 7.68
N LEU A 492 -8.77 10.64 7.07
CA LEU A 492 -8.70 9.29 6.49
C LEU A 492 -7.57 9.16 5.46
N PHE A 493 -7.28 10.20 4.70
CA PHE A 493 -6.29 10.17 3.61
C PHE A 493 -4.84 10.19 4.10
N GLU A 494 -4.59 10.67 5.32
CA GLU A 494 -3.28 10.54 5.96
C GLU A 494 -3.09 9.10 6.48
N GLN A 495 -4.18 8.45 6.92
CA GLN A 495 -4.16 7.04 7.30
C GLN A 495 -4.09 6.10 6.08
N ILE A 496 -4.82 6.42 5.00
CA ILE A 496 -4.98 5.60 3.79
C ILE A 496 -4.61 6.44 2.56
N PRO A 497 -3.31 6.65 2.30
CA PRO A 497 -2.85 7.50 1.20
C PRO A 497 -3.32 7.03 -0.17
N GLU A 498 -3.62 5.74 -0.35
CA GLU A 498 -4.11 5.18 -1.61
C GLU A 498 -5.42 5.82 -2.09
N LEU A 499 -6.27 6.28 -1.17
CA LEU A 499 -7.51 6.98 -1.52
C LEU A 499 -7.24 8.43 -1.97
N LYS A 500 -6.08 9.00 -1.66
CA LYS A 500 -5.70 10.37 -2.04
C LYS A 500 -5.47 10.49 -3.56
N ASP A 501 -5.17 9.38 -4.25
CA ASP A 501 -4.94 9.34 -5.70
C ASP A 501 -6.23 9.48 -6.55
N ASP A 502 -7.40 9.48 -5.90
CA ASP A 502 -8.72 9.52 -6.54
C ASP A 502 -9.33 10.93 -6.61
N PHE A 503 -8.74 11.93 -5.94
CA PHE A 503 -9.21 13.32 -5.94
C PHE A 503 -8.03 14.30 -5.93
N ALA A 504 -8.32 15.59 -6.10
CA ALA A 504 -7.33 16.66 -6.04
C ALA A 504 -7.75 17.73 -5.03
N ILE A 505 -6.79 18.47 -4.48
CA ILE A 505 -7.09 19.67 -3.69
C ILE A 505 -7.64 20.74 -4.65
N PRO A 506 -8.81 21.35 -4.40
CA PRO A 506 -9.33 22.42 -5.23
C PRO A 506 -8.37 23.62 -5.31
N ASP A 507 -8.16 24.17 -6.51
CA ASP A 507 -7.26 25.30 -6.73
C ASP A 507 -7.64 26.56 -5.93
N TYR A 508 -8.92 26.70 -5.58
CA TYR A 508 -9.45 27.77 -4.73
C TYR A 508 -8.83 27.79 -3.32
N CYS A 509 -8.31 26.65 -2.84
CA CYS A 509 -7.61 26.56 -1.55
C CYS A 509 -6.26 27.30 -1.54
N ASN A 510 -5.79 27.82 -2.68
CA ASN A 510 -4.56 28.62 -2.76
C ASN A 510 -4.77 30.08 -2.29
N PHE A 511 -6.01 30.53 -2.12
CA PHE A 511 -6.27 31.83 -1.51
C PHE A 511 -6.09 31.75 0.00
N SER A 512 -5.51 32.79 0.61
CA SER A 512 -5.32 32.87 2.05
C SER A 512 -5.88 34.17 2.62
N ASP A 513 -6.33 34.12 3.87
CA ASP A 513 -6.72 35.27 4.68
C ASP A 513 -5.52 36.08 5.19
N THR A 514 -4.30 35.52 5.16
CA THR A 514 -3.07 36.21 5.57
C THR A 514 -2.07 36.31 4.42
N GLU A 515 -1.08 37.19 4.56
CA GLU A 515 0.04 37.31 3.60
C GLU A 515 1.06 36.15 3.71
N ASP A 516 0.80 35.17 4.58
CA ASP A 516 1.67 34.02 4.78
C ASP A 516 1.54 33.03 3.61
N GLU A 517 2.54 32.15 3.45
CA GLU A 517 2.47 31.09 2.45
C GLU A 517 1.24 30.20 2.69
N ALA A 518 0.49 29.93 1.62
CA ALA A 518 -0.69 29.09 1.65
C ALA A 518 -0.36 27.72 2.28
N SER A 519 -0.95 27.46 3.45
CA SER A 519 -0.80 26.19 4.16
C SER A 519 -1.57 25.10 3.43
N ILE A 520 -1.03 23.88 3.44
CA ILE A 520 -1.75 22.70 2.91
C ILE A 520 -3.05 22.55 3.71
N PRO A 521 -4.22 22.44 3.06
CA PRO A 521 -5.49 22.32 3.76
C PRO A 521 -5.55 21.04 4.60
N ASP A 522 -6.19 21.12 5.77
CA ASP A 522 -6.58 19.93 6.52
C ASP A 522 -7.70 19.22 5.75
N ILE A 523 -7.50 17.95 5.41
CA ILE A 523 -8.45 17.18 4.59
C ILE A 523 -9.15 16.17 5.48
N ASN A 524 -10.47 16.34 5.66
CA ASN A 524 -11.29 15.44 6.47
C ASN A 524 -12.37 14.74 5.62
N VAL A 525 -12.74 13.53 6.06
CA VAL A 525 -13.84 12.74 5.50
C VAL A 525 -15.08 12.86 6.35
N TRP A 526 -16.22 12.87 5.66
CA TRP A 526 -17.56 12.75 6.23
C TRP A 526 -18.29 11.64 5.51
N PHE A 527 -18.32 10.44 6.08
CA PHE A 527 -18.93 9.26 5.46
C PHE A 527 -19.92 8.61 6.42
N GLY A 528 -21.19 8.50 6.01
CA GLY A 528 -22.22 7.87 6.83
C GLY A 528 -23.50 7.58 6.05
N PRO A 529 -24.47 6.91 6.70
CA PRO A 529 -25.74 6.58 6.09
C PRO A 529 -26.67 7.80 5.98
N ASN A 530 -27.87 7.57 5.46
CA ASN A 530 -28.96 8.53 5.60
C ASN A 530 -29.24 8.80 7.10
N GLY A 531 -29.50 10.05 7.44
CA GLY A 531 -29.90 10.48 8.78
C GLY A 531 -28.76 10.95 9.66
N THR A 532 -27.51 10.99 9.18
CA THR A 532 -26.40 11.61 9.93
C THR A 532 -26.67 13.10 10.12
N VAL A 533 -26.46 13.60 11.34
CA VAL A 533 -26.65 15.02 11.67
C VAL A 533 -25.36 15.60 12.26
N SER A 534 -24.90 16.70 11.67
CA SER A 534 -23.99 17.62 12.33
C SER A 534 -24.81 18.81 12.84
N PRO A 535 -25.01 18.94 14.17
CA PRO A 535 -25.66 20.07 14.82
C PRO A 535 -25.20 21.44 14.29
N LEU A 536 -26.00 22.48 14.53
CA LEU A 536 -25.66 23.82 14.06
C LEU A 536 -24.41 24.32 14.79
N HIS A 537 -23.32 24.53 14.06
CA HIS A 537 -22.04 24.99 14.61
C HIS A 537 -21.29 25.87 13.61
N TYR A 538 -20.22 26.53 14.03
CA TYR A 538 -19.30 27.20 13.10
C TYR A 538 -17.85 26.73 13.30
N ASP A 539 -17.08 26.86 12.22
CA ASP A 539 -15.65 26.54 12.19
C ASP A 539 -14.81 27.82 12.06
N PRO A 540 -13.57 27.81 12.56
CA PRO A 540 -12.69 28.98 12.51
C PRO A 540 -11.94 29.14 11.18
N LYS A 541 -11.99 28.16 10.27
CA LYS A 541 -11.23 28.13 9.00
C LYS A 541 -12.16 28.27 7.80
N ASN A 542 -11.61 28.65 6.64
CA ASN A 542 -12.30 28.49 5.36
C ASN A 542 -12.50 27.01 5.09
N ASN A 543 -13.66 26.62 4.55
CA ASN A 543 -13.99 25.22 4.28
C ASN A 543 -14.62 25.06 2.90
N LEU A 544 -14.10 24.10 2.11
CA LEU A 544 -14.75 23.58 0.92
C LEU A 544 -15.27 22.18 1.20
N LEU A 545 -16.58 22.06 1.41
CA LEU A 545 -17.25 20.77 1.55
C LEU A 545 -17.61 20.23 0.17
N CYS A 546 -16.85 19.26 -0.31
CA CYS A 546 -16.98 18.63 -1.62
C CYS A 546 -17.78 17.34 -1.51
N GLN A 547 -18.89 17.22 -2.24
CA GLN A 547 -19.77 16.05 -2.17
C GLN A 547 -19.39 15.03 -3.26
N VAL A 548 -18.95 13.84 -2.84
CA VAL A 548 -18.48 12.78 -3.78
C VAL A 548 -19.64 11.92 -4.25
N PHE A 549 -20.46 11.40 -3.33
CA PHE A 549 -21.70 10.71 -3.65
C PHE A 549 -22.77 10.97 -2.59
N GLY A 550 -24.03 10.73 -2.93
CA GLY A 550 -25.17 11.03 -2.07
C GLY A 550 -25.43 12.52 -1.90
N TYR A 551 -26.42 12.84 -1.06
CA TYR A 551 -26.92 14.20 -0.89
C TYR A 551 -26.93 14.65 0.56
N LYS A 552 -26.64 15.94 0.77
CA LYS A 552 -26.74 16.61 2.07
C LYS A 552 -27.64 17.84 1.98
N ARG A 553 -28.45 18.09 3.02
CA ARG A 553 -29.10 19.38 3.26
C ARG A 553 -28.21 20.21 4.17
N ILE A 554 -27.90 21.44 3.77
CA ILE A 554 -27.13 22.37 4.59
C ILE A 554 -27.96 23.63 4.81
N ILE A 555 -28.04 24.05 6.07
CA ILE A 555 -28.62 25.33 6.49
C ILE A 555 -27.49 26.20 7.02
N LEU A 556 -27.40 27.44 6.54
CA LEU A 556 -26.33 28.39 6.84
C LEU A 556 -26.90 29.65 7.51
N TYR A 557 -26.22 30.17 8.52
CA TYR A 557 -26.50 31.48 9.11
C TYR A 557 -25.23 32.33 9.18
N SER A 558 -25.40 33.63 8.93
CA SER A 558 -24.31 34.60 8.99
C SER A 558 -23.71 34.66 10.41
N PRO A 559 -22.40 34.92 10.56
CA PRO A 559 -21.81 35.24 11.86
C PRO A 559 -22.54 36.38 12.60
N GLU A 560 -23.18 37.31 11.86
CA GLU A 560 -23.99 38.40 12.42
C GLU A 560 -25.21 37.89 13.22
N ASP A 561 -25.70 36.69 12.92
CA ASP A 561 -26.83 36.08 13.60
C ASP A 561 -26.44 35.32 14.88
N SER A 562 -25.15 35.25 15.26
CA SER A 562 -24.67 34.45 16.40
C SER A 562 -25.45 34.69 17.70
N LEU A 563 -25.86 35.93 17.98
CA LEU A 563 -26.66 36.28 19.18
C LEU A 563 -28.09 35.73 19.15
N ASN A 564 -28.60 35.37 17.97
CA ASN A 564 -29.92 34.78 17.76
C ASN A 564 -29.90 33.24 17.78
N LEU A 565 -28.71 32.61 17.77
CA LEU A 565 -28.54 31.15 17.64
C LEU A 565 -28.28 30.43 18.96
N TYR A 566 -28.11 31.15 20.07
CA TYR A 566 -27.94 30.58 21.40
C TYR A 566 -26.81 29.53 21.49
N PRO A 567 -25.54 29.93 21.29
CA PRO A 567 -24.40 29.05 21.55
C PRO A 567 -24.43 28.47 22.97
N TYR A 568 -23.79 27.31 23.18
CA TYR A 568 -23.55 26.83 24.54
C TYR A 568 -22.56 27.74 25.28
N ASP A 569 -22.77 27.98 26.58
CA ASP A 569 -21.86 28.79 27.40
C ASP A 569 -20.59 28.02 27.84
N THR A 570 -20.51 26.72 27.53
CA THR A 570 -19.35 25.90 27.90
C THR A 570 -18.20 26.12 26.92
N ARG A 571 -16.98 26.19 27.45
CA ARG A 571 -15.76 26.43 26.64
C ARG A 571 -15.58 25.43 25.48
N LEU A 572 -16.08 24.21 25.61
CA LEU A 572 -15.93 23.15 24.59
C LEU A 572 -16.99 23.22 23.49
N LEU A 573 -18.18 23.76 23.77
CA LEU A 573 -19.31 23.80 22.82
C LEU A 573 -19.72 25.22 22.45
N SER A 574 -18.90 26.23 22.78
CA SER A 574 -19.18 27.65 22.49
C SER A 574 -19.34 27.99 21.01
N ASN A 575 -18.88 27.11 20.11
CA ASN A 575 -19.11 27.21 18.67
C ASN A 575 -20.30 26.38 18.16
N THR A 576 -21.05 25.73 19.06
CA THR A 576 -22.24 24.92 18.75
C THR A 576 -23.48 25.60 19.32
N ALA A 577 -24.55 25.65 18.54
CA ALA A 577 -25.82 26.25 18.90
C ALA A 577 -26.71 25.25 19.64
N GLN A 578 -27.50 25.73 20.59
CA GLN A 578 -28.50 24.95 21.32
C GLN A 578 -29.81 24.76 20.53
N VAL A 579 -30.02 25.56 19.48
CA VAL A 579 -31.22 25.51 18.64
C VAL A 579 -31.09 24.45 17.54
N ASP A 580 -32.16 23.71 17.31
CA ASP A 580 -32.33 22.89 16.11
C ASP A 580 -33.07 23.70 15.03
N PRO A 581 -32.44 24.06 13.90
CA PRO A 581 -33.08 24.86 12.86
C PRO A 581 -34.24 24.14 12.16
N MET A 582 -34.34 22.81 12.27
CA MET A 582 -35.44 22.02 11.70
C MET A 582 -36.61 21.84 12.68
N ASN A 583 -36.37 21.96 13.98
CA ASN A 583 -37.38 21.85 15.02
C ASN A 583 -37.17 22.91 16.12
N PRO A 584 -37.33 24.21 15.80
CA PRO A 584 -37.00 25.27 16.74
C PRO A 584 -38.01 25.43 17.88
N GLU A 585 -37.54 25.28 19.12
CA GLU A 585 -38.31 25.54 20.34
C GLU A 585 -38.38 27.04 20.65
N PHE A 586 -39.24 27.78 19.94
CA PHE A 586 -39.31 29.24 20.05
C PHE A 586 -39.70 29.80 21.41
N GLU A 587 -40.33 29.01 22.28
CA GLU A 587 -40.63 29.41 23.65
C GLU A 587 -39.34 29.49 24.49
N LYS A 588 -38.43 28.53 24.27
CA LYS A 588 -37.12 28.47 24.91
C LYS A 588 -36.12 29.42 24.27
N TRP A 589 -36.16 29.53 22.94
CA TRP A 589 -35.19 30.27 22.12
C TRP A 589 -35.86 31.35 21.23
N PRO A 590 -36.49 32.37 21.83
CA PRO A 590 -37.35 33.31 21.10
C PRO A 590 -36.64 34.17 20.06
N ASN A 591 -35.36 34.52 20.25
CA ASN A 591 -34.60 35.34 19.29
C ASN A 591 -34.30 34.59 17.99
N PHE A 592 -34.40 33.26 17.96
CA PHE A 592 -34.14 32.48 16.75
C PHE A 592 -35.08 32.86 15.59
N LYS A 593 -36.28 33.39 15.89
CA LYS A 593 -37.20 33.96 14.87
C LYS A 593 -36.61 35.10 14.05
N LYS A 594 -35.58 35.77 14.57
CA LYS A 594 -34.90 36.90 13.90
C LYS A 594 -33.77 36.45 12.99
N ALA A 595 -33.28 35.22 13.16
CA ALA A 595 -32.16 34.68 12.40
C ALA A 595 -32.56 34.46 10.93
N LYS A 596 -31.65 34.80 10.01
CA LYS A 596 -31.89 34.67 8.57
C LYS A 596 -31.07 33.51 8.01
N GLY A 597 -31.74 32.39 7.79
CA GLY A 597 -31.11 31.19 7.25
C GLY A 597 -31.05 31.18 5.73
N SER A 598 -29.96 30.64 5.19
CA SER A 598 -29.86 30.19 3.80
C SER A 598 -29.84 28.66 3.75
N LEU A 599 -30.30 28.06 2.66
CA LEU A 599 -30.36 26.60 2.50
C LEU A 599 -29.86 26.18 1.11
N CYS A 600 -29.13 25.06 1.08
CA CYS A 600 -28.83 24.35 -0.15
C CYS A 600 -28.92 22.83 0.02
N TYR A 601 -29.07 22.16 -1.11
CA TYR A 601 -28.99 20.71 -1.24
C TYR A 601 -27.75 20.37 -2.06
N LEU A 602 -26.71 19.91 -1.38
CA LEU A 602 -25.43 19.59 -2.00
C LEU A 602 -25.45 18.14 -2.51
N GLY A 603 -25.25 17.97 -3.81
CA GLY A 603 -25.25 16.69 -4.51
C GLY A 603 -23.88 16.31 -5.11
N PRO A 604 -23.76 15.10 -5.69
CA PRO A 604 -22.50 14.59 -6.21
C PRO A 604 -21.86 15.54 -7.24
N GLY A 605 -20.57 15.85 -7.07
CA GLY A 605 -19.82 16.75 -7.96
C GLY A 605 -19.92 18.24 -7.63
N GLU A 606 -20.78 18.62 -6.68
CA GLU A 606 -20.89 19.99 -6.17
C GLU A 606 -19.98 20.17 -4.94
N MET A 607 -19.47 21.40 -4.76
CA MET A 607 -18.78 21.81 -3.53
C MET A 607 -19.43 23.05 -2.93
N LEU A 608 -19.48 23.13 -1.60
CA LEU A 608 -19.97 24.29 -0.87
C LEU A 608 -18.79 25.00 -0.20
N PHE A 609 -18.60 26.28 -0.52
CA PHE A 609 -17.72 27.16 0.23
C PHE A 609 -18.43 27.66 1.49
N ILE A 610 -17.81 27.43 2.64
CA ILE A 610 -18.25 27.88 3.96
C ILE A 610 -17.13 28.78 4.52
N PRO A 611 -17.35 30.10 4.60
CA PRO A 611 -16.38 31.02 5.17
C PRO A 611 -16.23 30.87 6.70
N PRO A 612 -15.10 31.28 7.29
CA PRO A 612 -14.89 31.27 8.74
C PRO A 612 -16.04 31.92 9.51
N GLY A 613 -16.46 31.29 10.60
CA GLY A 613 -17.51 31.80 11.49
C GLY A 613 -18.94 31.62 10.99
N TRP A 614 -19.15 31.16 9.74
CA TRP A 614 -20.50 30.85 9.26
C TRP A 614 -21.05 29.62 9.96
N TRP A 615 -22.23 29.78 10.56
CA TRP A 615 -22.93 28.69 11.22
C TRP A 615 -23.54 27.78 10.17
N HIS A 616 -23.35 26.48 10.31
CA HIS A 616 -23.86 25.48 9.38
C HIS A 616 -24.42 24.26 10.11
N HIS A 617 -25.57 23.79 9.65
CA HIS A 617 -26.22 22.57 10.11
C HIS A 617 -26.37 21.62 8.92
N VAL A 618 -25.84 20.40 9.05
CA VAL A 618 -25.68 19.47 7.92
C VAL A 618 -26.40 18.17 8.21
N VAL A 619 -27.24 17.72 7.29
CA VAL A 619 -27.96 16.43 7.37
C VAL A 619 -27.71 15.60 6.12
N GLY A 620 -27.27 14.35 6.30
CA GLY A 620 -27.17 13.35 5.23
C GLY A 620 -28.56 12.84 4.87
N LEU A 621 -28.98 13.04 3.62
CA LEU A 621 -30.31 12.65 3.13
C LEU A 621 -30.33 11.28 2.45
N THR A 622 -29.16 10.83 2.01
CA THR A 622 -28.85 9.48 1.53
C THR A 622 -27.57 9.01 2.22
N PRO A 623 -27.16 7.74 2.06
CA PRO A 623 -25.77 7.41 2.34
C PRO A 623 -24.87 8.34 1.51
N SER A 624 -23.91 8.97 2.17
CA SER A 624 -23.19 10.12 1.61
C SER A 624 -21.73 10.11 2.02
N PHE A 625 -20.87 10.54 1.09
CA PHE A 625 -19.44 10.73 1.33
C PHE A 625 -19.05 12.13 0.85
N SER A 626 -18.51 12.93 1.76
CA SER A 626 -17.98 14.26 1.47
C SER A 626 -16.53 14.37 1.92
N ILE A 627 -15.77 15.20 1.21
CA ILE A 627 -14.41 15.59 1.58
C ILE A 627 -14.45 17.07 1.92
N SER A 628 -13.96 17.47 3.09
CA SER A 628 -13.80 18.88 3.44
C SER A 628 -12.34 19.29 3.43
N PHE A 629 -12.04 20.44 2.83
CA PHE A 629 -10.71 21.06 2.84
C PHE A 629 -10.75 22.30 3.71
N TRP A 630 -10.01 22.31 4.81
CA TRP A 630 -9.98 23.43 5.75
C TRP A 630 -8.67 24.19 5.66
N TRP A 631 -8.71 25.49 5.38
CA TRP A 631 -7.51 26.32 5.23
C TRP A 631 -7.72 27.74 5.77
N ASN A 632 -6.62 28.47 5.92
CA ASN A 632 -6.61 29.87 6.37
C ASN A 632 -6.43 30.80 5.19
#